data_AF-A0A442SPP6-F1
#
_entry.id   AF-A0A442SPP6-F1
#
_cell.length_a   1.000
_cell.length_b   1.000
_cell.length_c   1.000
_cell.angle_alpha   90.00
_cell.angle_beta   90.00
_cell.angle_gamma   90.00
#
_symmetry.space_group_name_H-M   'P 1'
#
loop_
_entity.id
_entity.type
_entity.pdbx_description
1 polymer ?
#
loop_
_entity_poly.entity_id
_entity_poly.type
_entity_poly.pdbx_seq_one_letter_code
_entity_poly.pdbx_strand_id
1 'polypeptide(L)'
;MARPATAAVRLPTGEREPVRLATTASILLHRLQTIDGVPAEVGDRVLVKDQADPTQNGIYTVSEGEWFRAADARTARTLQKGTTVHTQVGTINAGWVFEFSADEPVVGSDAIAIAPFVPPDIAEVVGAV
;
A
#
# COMPACT_ATOMS: atom_id res chain seq x y z
N MET A 1 -12.97 -37.49 -16.95
CA MET A 1 -13.15 -36.15 -17.56
C MET A 1 -12.39 -35.14 -16.72
N ALA A 2 -11.21 -34.71 -17.19
CA ALA A 2 -10.39 -33.73 -16.49
C ALA A 2 -10.94 -32.33 -16.76
N ARG A 3 -11.31 -31.59 -15.70
CA ARG A 3 -11.62 -30.17 -15.82
C ARG A 3 -10.35 -29.44 -16.27
N PRO A 4 -10.34 -28.69 -17.37
CA PRO A 4 -9.16 -27.90 -17.73
C PRO A 4 -8.93 -26.86 -16.63
N ALA A 5 -7.73 -26.88 -16.04
CA ALA A 5 -7.28 -25.83 -15.14
C ALA A 5 -7.26 -24.52 -15.94
N THR A 6 -8.23 -23.65 -15.69
CA THR A 6 -8.23 -22.28 -16.19
C THR A 6 -7.00 -21.59 -15.61
N ALA A 7 -5.93 -21.50 -16.39
CA ALA A 7 -4.85 -20.58 -16.12
C ALA A 7 -5.46 -19.18 -16.23
N ALA A 8 -5.68 -18.52 -15.09
CA ALA A 8 -6.00 -17.10 -15.09
C ALA A 8 -4.86 -16.40 -15.82
N VAL A 9 -5.14 -15.86 -17.01
CA VAL A 9 -4.25 -14.94 -17.70
C VAL A 9 -4.11 -13.76 -16.75
N ARG A 10 -3.03 -13.77 -15.97
CA ARG A 10 -2.64 -12.67 -15.09
C ARG A 10 -2.20 -11.55 -16.03
N LEU A 11 -3.17 -10.73 -16.46
CA LEU A 11 -2.87 -9.36 -16.86
C LEU A 11 -1.93 -8.83 -15.77
N PRO A 12 -0.75 -8.28 -16.11
CA PRO A 12 0.04 -7.54 -15.14
C PRO A 12 -0.69 -6.22 -14.86
N THR A 13 -1.94 -6.29 -14.39
CA THR A 13 -2.55 -5.16 -13.71
C THR A 13 -1.64 -4.89 -12.53
N GLY A 14 -1.09 -3.69 -12.44
CA GLY A 14 -0.22 -3.25 -11.35
C GLY A 14 -0.87 -3.27 -9.98
N GLU A 15 -2.05 -3.90 -9.82
CA GLU A 15 -2.77 -4.04 -8.57
C GLU A 15 -2.07 -5.02 -7.64
N ARG A 16 -1.78 -4.52 -6.45
CA ARG A 16 -1.31 -5.30 -5.31
C ARG A 16 -2.49 -5.85 -4.54
N GLU A 17 -2.21 -6.88 -3.76
CA GLU A 17 -3.21 -7.44 -2.86
C GLU A 17 -3.62 -6.35 -1.86
N PRO A 18 -4.93 -6.22 -1.58
CA PRO A 18 -5.46 -5.12 -0.80
C PRO A 18 -4.79 -5.06 0.58
N VAL A 19 -4.51 -3.83 1.03
CA VAL A 19 -4.11 -3.57 2.41
C VAL A 19 -5.35 -3.36 3.26
N ARG A 20 -5.28 -3.79 4.51
CA ARG A 20 -6.37 -3.58 5.45
C ARG A 20 -6.44 -2.12 5.87
N LEU A 21 -5.30 -1.50 6.18
CA LEU A 21 -5.22 -0.16 6.76
C LEU A 21 -4.20 0.70 6.02
N ALA A 22 -4.34 2.02 6.09
CA ALA A 22 -3.33 2.96 5.59
C ALA A 22 -3.00 4.00 6.66
N THR A 23 -1.71 4.29 6.86
CA THR A 23 -1.25 5.31 7.80
C THR A 23 -1.65 6.70 7.33
N THR A 24 -1.99 7.58 8.27
CA THR A 24 -2.24 9.02 8.05
C THR A 24 -1.16 9.91 8.68
N ALA A 25 -0.24 9.31 9.43
CA ALA A 25 0.85 9.97 10.13
C ALA A 25 2.07 9.04 10.22
N SER A 26 3.23 9.60 10.57
CA SER A 26 4.42 8.81 10.86
C SER A 26 4.19 7.99 12.12
N ILE A 27 4.42 6.69 12.00
CA ILE A 27 4.23 5.71 13.08
C ILE A 27 5.51 4.94 13.35
N LEU A 28 5.66 4.40 14.54
CA LEU A 28 6.76 3.50 14.85
C LEU A 28 6.43 2.11 14.28
N LEU A 29 7.29 1.51 13.46
CA LEU A 29 7.03 0.21 12.80
C LEU A 29 7.19 -1.00 13.73
N HIS A 30 6.63 -0.93 14.94
CA HIS A 30 6.68 -1.99 15.93
C HIS A 30 5.43 -2.01 16.81
N ARG A 31 5.12 -3.19 17.36
CA ARG A 31 3.95 -3.47 18.21
C ARG A 31 2.62 -3.24 17.51
N LEU A 32 1.54 -3.63 18.19
CA LEU A 32 0.18 -3.36 17.75
C LEU A 32 -0.16 -1.91 18.04
N GLN A 33 -0.65 -1.21 17.01
CA GLN A 33 -0.99 0.21 17.07
C GLN A 33 -2.34 0.45 16.44
N THR A 34 -2.98 1.55 16.79
CA THR A 34 -4.18 2.01 16.10
C THR A 34 -3.76 2.81 14.87
N ILE A 35 -4.21 2.39 13.70
CA ILE A 35 -3.93 3.03 12.41
C ILE A 35 -5.25 3.50 11.83
N ASP A 36 -5.33 4.79 11.50
CA ASP A 36 -6.54 5.40 10.94
C ASP A 36 -7.81 5.10 11.77
N GLY A 37 -7.68 5.12 13.10
CA GLY A 37 -8.77 4.85 14.05
C GLY A 37 -9.10 3.37 14.28
N VAL A 38 -8.43 2.44 13.60
CA VAL A 38 -8.68 1.00 13.73
C VAL A 38 -7.48 0.29 14.37
N PRO A 39 -7.68 -0.55 15.40
CA PRO A 39 -6.59 -1.33 15.99
C PRO A 39 -6.09 -2.35 14.96
N ALA A 40 -4.80 -2.28 14.64
CA ALA A 40 -4.16 -3.27 13.80
C ALA A 40 -3.95 -4.58 14.58
N GLU A 41 -4.14 -5.70 13.89
CA GLU A 41 -3.96 -7.05 14.41
C GLU A 41 -2.73 -7.72 13.77
N VAL A 42 -2.14 -8.72 14.43
CA VAL A 42 -1.00 -9.45 13.88
C VAL A 42 -1.40 -10.13 12.56
N GLY A 43 -0.57 -9.94 11.53
CA GLY A 43 -0.83 -10.45 10.19
C GLY A 43 -1.58 -9.48 9.29
N ASP A 44 -2.09 -8.36 9.83
CA ASP A 44 -2.73 -7.33 9.01
C ASP A 44 -1.74 -6.64 8.10
N ARG A 45 -2.24 -6.22 6.95
CA ARG A 45 -1.47 -5.44 5.98
C ARG A 45 -1.78 -3.98 6.10
N VAL A 46 -0.73 -3.18 6.21
CA VAL A 46 -0.81 -1.75 6.40
C VAL A 46 0.02 -1.07 5.33
N LEU A 47 -0.59 -0.13 4.62
CA LEU A 47 0.12 0.80 3.77
C LEU A 47 0.71 1.93 4.63
N VAL A 48 2.02 2.02 4.65
CA VAL A 48 2.79 3.05 5.33
C VAL A 48 3.19 4.09 4.29
N LYS A 49 2.60 5.29 4.34
CA LYS A 49 2.80 6.35 3.34
C LYS A 49 3.21 7.71 3.92
N ASP A 50 3.11 7.91 5.23
CA ASP A 50 3.33 9.21 5.89
C ASP A 50 4.52 9.17 6.87
N GLN A 51 5.57 8.38 6.56
CA GLN A 51 6.78 8.38 7.38
C GLN A 51 7.61 9.64 7.18
N ALA A 52 8.31 10.06 8.24
CA ALA A 52 9.30 11.12 8.17
C ALA A 52 10.43 10.79 7.18
N ASP A 53 10.84 9.52 7.14
CA ASP A 53 11.77 8.99 6.14
C ASP A 53 10.98 8.33 5.01
N PRO A 54 10.93 8.92 3.80
CA PRO A 54 10.16 8.34 2.69
C PRO A 54 10.73 7.01 2.18
N THR A 55 11.95 6.65 2.58
CA THR A 55 12.54 5.33 2.33
C THR A 55 11.82 4.22 3.09
N GLN A 56 11.17 4.56 4.21
CA GLN A 56 10.37 3.64 5.03
C GLN A 56 8.93 3.51 4.54
N ASN A 57 8.51 4.28 3.54
CA ASN A 57 7.20 4.10 2.93
C ASN A 57 7.14 2.76 2.19
N GLY A 58 5.96 2.14 2.22
CA GLY A 58 5.72 0.83 1.61
C GLY A 58 4.59 0.06 2.29
N ILE A 59 4.43 -1.21 1.91
CA ILE A 59 3.44 -2.09 2.53
C ILE A 59 4.11 -2.94 3.60
N TYR A 60 3.51 -2.94 4.79
CA TYR A 60 4.00 -3.67 5.95
C TYR A 60 2.95 -4.66 6.44
N THR A 61 3.42 -5.75 7.01
CA THR A 61 2.62 -6.72 7.76
C THR A 61 2.87 -6.50 9.24
N VAL A 62 1.78 -6.32 9.98
CA VAL A 62 1.76 -6.01 11.40
C VAL A 62 2.17 -7.24 12.18
N SER A 63 2.97 -6.99 13.21
CA SER A 63 3.43 -8.01 14.15
C SER A 63 3.44 -7.43 15.57
N GLU A 64 3.37 -8.31 16.58
CA GLU A 64 3.57 -7.92 17.98
C GLU A 64 4.98 -7.36 18.24
N GLY A 65 5.96 -7.79 17.43
CA GLY A 65 7.33 -7.30 17.44
C GLY A 65 7.56 -6.18 16.42
N GLU A 66 8.64 -6.29 15.66
CA GLU A 66 8.89 -5.41 14.51
C GLU A 66 7.98 -5.76 13.34
N TRP A 67 7.51 -4.75 12.63
CA TRP A 67 6.71 -4.97 11.43
C TRP A 67 7.61 -5.33 10.26
N PHE A 68 7.15 -6.27 9.45
CA PHE A 68 7.91 -6.75 8.30
C PHE A 68 7.34 -6.16 7.03
N ARG A 69 8.20 -5.80 6.07
CA ARG A 69 7.70 -5.42 4.73
C ARG A 69 7.00 -6.61 4.08
N ALA A 70 5.84 -6.35 3.51
CA ALA A 70 5.04 -7.37 2.87
C ALA A 70 5.75 -7.93 1.62
N ALA A 71 5.61 -9.24 1.37
CA ALA A 71 6.37 -9.94 0.34
C ALA A 71 6.09 -9.49 -1.11
N ASP A 72 4.97 -8.79 -1.30
CA ASP A 72 4.51 -8.17 -2.54
C ASP A 72 5.05 -6.74 -2.75
N ALA A 73 5.60 -6.10 -1.71
CA ALA A 73 6.17 -4.75 -1.73
C ALA A 73 7.64 -4.71 -1.29
N ARG A 74 8.37 -5.81 -1.49
CA ARG A 74 9.78 -5.94 -1.08
C ARG A 74 10.79 -5.74 -2.22
N THR A 75 10.34 -5.50 -3.45
CA THR A 75 11.22 -5.41 -4.62
C THR A 75 10.93 -4.16 -5.44
N ALA A 76 11.98 -3.56 -6.02
CA ALA A 76 11.85 -2.38 -6.88
C ALA A 76 10.85 -2.62 -8.01
N ARG A 77 10.84 -3.83 -8.59
CA ARG A 77 9.90 -4.23 -9.65
C ARG A 77 8.45 -4.24 -9.20
N THR A 78 8.18 -4.34 -7.90
CA THR A 78 6.82 -4.35 -7.38
C THR A 78 6.33 -3.00 -6.89
N LEU A 79 7.23 -2.04 -6.72
CA LEU A 79 6.96 -0.66 -6.33
C LEU A 79 7.21 0.33 -7.48
N GLN A 80 7.09 -0.17 -8.70
CA GLN A 80 7.21 0.64 -9.92
C GLN A 80 6.04 1.62 -10.02
N LYS A 81 6.30 2.73 -10.71
CA LYS A 81 5.29 3.69 -11.12
C LYS A 81 4.05 3.01 -11.71
N GLY A 82 2.87 3.41 -11.22
CA GLY A 82 1.58 2.87 -11.67
C GLY A 82 1.16 1.57 -10.98
N THR A 83 1.96 1.07 -10.02
CA THR A 83 1.48 0.06 -9.09
C THR A 83 0.41 0.68 -8.20
N THR A 84 -0.74 0.03 -8.06
CA THR A 84 -1.84 0.49 -7.19
C THR A 84 -2.11 -0.50 -6.07
N VAL A 85 -2.60 0.01 -4.95
CA VAL A 85 -3.00 -0.80 -3.78
C VAL A 85 -4.30 -0.27 -3.21
N HIS A 86 -5.25 -1.17 -2.95
CA HIS A 86 -6.54 -0.84 -2.36
C HIS A 86 -6.50 -0.91 -0.84
N THR A 87 -7.15 0.04 -0.17
CA THR A 87 -7.33 0.04 1.29
C THR A 87 -8.75 -0.40 1.66
N GLN A 88 -8.87 -1.41 2.53
CA GLN A 88 -10.18 -1.99 2.87
C GLN A 88 -10.85 -1.32 4.06
N VAL A 89 -10.08 -0.90 5.05
CA VAL A 89 -10.55 -0.45 6.36
C VAL A 89 -9.78 0.81 6.77
N GLY A 90 -10.46 1.70 7.47
CA GLY A 90 -9.93 3.00 7.87
C GLY A 90 -11.06 3.97 8.15
N THR A 91 -10.81 4.95 9.03
CA THR A 91 -11.79 6.02 9.26
C THR A 91 -11.74 7.04 8.12
N ILE A 92 -10.55 7.29 7.57
CA ILE A 92 -10.28 8.31 6.55
C ILE A 92 -9.95 7.66 5.20
N ASN A 93 -9.15 6.58 5.22
CA ASN A 93 -8.59 5.97 4.01
C ASN A 93 -9.35 4.70 3.55
N ALA A 94 -10.48 4.36 4.16
CA ALA A 94 -11.27 3.19 3.74
C ALA A 94 -11.79 3.36 2.29
N GLY A 95 -11.55 2.34 1.46
CA GLY A 95 -11.96 2.34 0.06
C GLY A 95 -11.07 3.16 -0.88
N TRP A 96 -9.99 3.76 -0.36
CA TRP A 96 -9.06 4.54 -1.18
C TRP A 96 -8.07 3.63 -1.90
N VAL A 97 -7.76 4.01 -3.14
CA VAL A 97 -6.71 3.40 -3.93
C VAL A 97 -5.47 4.29 -3.80
N PHE A 98 -4.31 3.70 -3.55
CA PHE A 98 -3.03 4.42 -3.55
C PHE A 98 -2.18 3.92 -4.70
N GLU A 99 -1.50 4.84 -5.38
CA GLU A 99 -0.53 4.55 -6.41
C GLU A 99 0.90 4.87 -5.96
N PHE A 100 1.82 4.01 -6.38
CA PHE A 100 3.25 4.26 -6.28
C PHE A 100 3.67 5.08 -7.50
N SER A 101 4.34 6.21 -7.25
CA SER A 101 4.82 7.12 -8.30
C SER A 101 6.33 7.08 -8.48
N ALA A 102 7.03 6.23 -7.73
CA ALA A 102 8.48 6.10 -7.81
C ALA A 102 8.92 5.28 -9.03
N ASP A 103 9.85 5.83 -9.81
CA ASP A 103 10.47 5.17 -10.96
C ASP A 103 11.66 4.33 -10.46
N GLU A 104 11.53 3.00 -10.54
CA GLU A 104 12.55 2.03 -10.09
C GLU A 104 13.14 2.24 -8.66
N PRO A 105 12.32 2.46 -7.61
CA PRO A 105 12.85 2.69 -6.28
C PRO A 105 13.52 1.45 -5.69
N VAL A 106 14.72 1.59 -5.15
CA VAL A 106 15.33 0.58 -4.29
C VAL A 106 14.66 0.62 -2.92
N VAL A 107 13.96 -0.45 -2.58
CA VAL A 107 13.25 -0.60 -1.30
C VAL A 107 14.21 -0.46 -0.13
N GLY A 108 13.99 0.55 0.71
CA GLY A 108 14.84 0.84 1.87
C GLY A 108 16.07 1.70 1.58
N SER A 109 16.20 2.25 0.37
CA SER A 109 17.27 3.21 0.03
C SER A 109 16.72 4.44 -0.70
N ASP A 110 15.81 4.25 -1.66
CA ASP A 110 15.18 5.36 -2.37
C ASP A 110 13.90 5.82 -1.68
N ALA A 111 13.59 7.10 -1.84
CA ALA A 111 12.34 7.69 -1.38
C ALA A 111 11.17 7.12 -2.18
N ILE A 112 10.23 6.46 -1.50
CA ILE A 112 9.03 5.89 -2.12
C ILE A 112 7.89 6.88 -1.96
N ALA A 113 7.53 7.54 -3.07
CA ALA A 113 6.38 8.43 -3.13
C ALA A 113 5.09 7.63 -3.38
N ILE A 114 4.12 7.80 -2.48
CA ILE A 114 2.81 7.13 -2.51
C ILE A 114 1.73 8.20 -2.47
N ALA A 115 0.90 8.24 -3.51
CA ALA A 115 -0.20 9.20 -3.63
C ALA A 115 -1.54 8.45 -3.71
N PRO A 116 -2.65 9.03 -3.26
CA PRO A 116 -3.97 8.48 -3.55
C PRO A 116 -4.19 8.53 -5.06
N PHE A 117 -4.56 7.41 -5.66
CA PHE A 117 -4.95 7.35 -7.06
C PHE A 117 -6.30 8.05 -7.22
N VAL A 118 -6.29 9.14 -7.98
CA VAL A 118 -7.48 9.92 -8.31
C VAL A 118 -7.74 9.73 -9.80
N PRO A 119 -8.83 9.06 -10.21
CA PRO A 119 -9.20 8.96 -11.61
C PRO A 119 -9.25 10.35 -12.27
N PRO A 120 -8.82 10.46 -13.54
CA PRO A 120 -8.71 11.76 -14.22
C PRO A 120 -10.05 12.51 -14.30
N ASP A 121 -11.18 11.80 -14.29
CA ASP A 121 -12.52 12.41 -14.31
C ASP A 121 -12.89 13.16 -13.01
N ILE A 122 -12.20 12.89 -11.89
CA ILE A 122 -12.40 13.61 -10.61
C ILE A 122 -11.20 14.49 -10.21
N ALA A 123 -10.10 14.45 -10.96
CA ALA A 123 -8.94 15.32 -10.75
C ALA A 123 -9.29 16.81 -10.93
N GLU A 124 -10.23 17.15 -11.82
CA GLU A 124 -10.71 18.53 -12.01
C GLU A 124 -11.52 19.07 -10.81
N VAL A 125 -12.11 18.20 -9.99
CA VAL A 125 -12.97 18.60 -8.85
C VAL A 125 -12.16 18.85 -7.58
N VAL A 126 -11.01 18.18 -7.42
CA VAL A 126 -10.17 18.27 -6.21
C VAL A 126 -9.14 19.41 -6.24
N GLY A 127 -8.99 20.11 -7.36
CA GLY A 127 -8.12 21.30 -7.48
C GLY A 127 -8.73 22.61 -6.96
N ALA A 128 -9.92 22.57 -6.34
CA ALA A 128 -10.71 23.76 -5.99
C ALA A 128 -11.10 23.87 -4.51
N VAL A 129 -10.44 23.15 -3.59
CA VAL A 129 -10.68 23.30 -2.14
C VAL A 129 -9.39 23.61 -1.39
#